data_AF-A0A518DWJ0-F1
#
_entry.id   AF-A0A518DWJ0-F1
#
_cell.length_a   1.000
_cell.length_b   1.000
_cell.length_c   1.000
_cell.angle_alpha   90.00
_cell.angle_beta   90.00
_cell.angle_gamma   90.00
#
_symmetry.space_group_name_H-M   'P 1'
#
loop_
_entity.id
_entity.type
_entity.pdbx_description
1 polymer ?
#
loop_
_entity_poly.entity_id
_entity_poly.type
_entity_poly.pdbx_seq_one_letter_code
_entity_poly.pdbx_strand_id
1 'polypeptide(L)'
;MRLRRLMSTLPLLLVLPACGFFVAPVHAAEPAVVTPTIAAGQRVYSIGHSFHMFVPALLDEMAQAAEIPEHRQVGASAIGGSRVIQHWELADDKFRSKALLTAGEVDVLTMAPIFLPDEGIENFASLAVKHNPHIRITLQEFWLPFDAAPPESRRLARKKVDHNAITLEELRKRHAPYFEAMDQKVKQLNEQFGRTVVYAAPVGQAVLKLREKILAGEAPGLAEQDDLFKDDIGHPHAALKALVAYVHFGVTYRRSPVGLPSPAILAKAPASQVKLLQELAWEAVCEHPLSGVQAE
;
A
#
# COMPACT_ATOMS: atom_id res chain seq x y z
N MET A 1 69.57 77.43 -6.62
CA MET A 1 69.92 76.32 -7.53
C MET A 1 68.93 75.18 -7.30
N ARG A 2 68.40 74.62 -8.39
CA ARG A 2 67.39 73.54 -8.52
C ARG A 2 65.90 73.96 -8.56
N LEU A 3 65.48 74.05 -9.83
CA LEU A 3 64.14 74.13 -10.42
C LEU A 3 63.16 73.09 -9.87
N ARG A 4 61.89 73.49 -9.74
CA ARG A 4 60.70 72.63 -9.63
C ARG A 4 59.70 73.02 -10.70
N ARG A 5 58.88 72.04 -11.10
CA ARG A 5 57.72 72.04 -12.04
C ARG A 5 58.11 71.67 -13.48
N LEU A 6 57.36 70.83 -14.21
CA LEU A 6 55.98 70.34 -14.08
C LEU A 6 55.90 69.04 -14.91
N MET A 7 55.20 67.98 -14.47
CA MET A 7 54.71 66.94 -15.40
C MET A 7 53.27 66.57 -15.04
N SER A 8 52.44 66.68 -16.09
CA SER A 8 51.01 66.48 -16.17
C SER A 8 50.65 64.99 -16.02
N THR A 9 49.54 64.69 -15.33
CA THR A 9 48.92 63.36 -15.34
C THR A 9 47.47 63.48 -15.81
N LEU A 10 47.18 62.81 -16.92
CA LEU A 10 45.86 62.65 -17.54
C LEU A 10 45.16 61.45 -16.86
N PRO A 11 43.89 61.52 -16.44
CA PRO A 11 43.20 60.36 -15.89
C PRO A 11 42.64 59.46 -16.99
N LEU A 12 42.89 58.16 -16.85
CA LEU A 12 42.42 57.06 -17.67
C LEU A 12 40.94 56.77 -17.35
N LEU A 13 40.04 56.85 -18.35
CA LEU A 13 38.63 56.46 -18.21
C LEU A 13 38.51 54.93 -18.28
N LEU A 14 37.94 54.32 -17.23
CA LEU A 14 37.65 52.89 -17.13
C LEU A 14 36.18 52.64 -17.51
N VAL A 15 35.94 51.90 -18.59
CA VAL A 15 34.60 51.48 -19.04
C VAL A 15 34.29 50.13 -18.39
N LEU A 16 33.26 50.08 -17.54
CA LEU A 16 32.75 48.83 -16.94
C LEU A 16 31.72 48.18 -17.88
N PRO A 17 31.77 46.85 -18.12
CA PRO A 17 30.76 46.16 -18.91
C PRO A 17 29.50 45.91 -18.06
N ALA A 18 28.33 46.21 -18.62
CA ALA A 18 27.05 45.90 -18.01
C ALA A 18 26.74 44.40 -18.13
N CYS A 19 26.84 43.66 -17.03
CA CYS A 19 26.31 42.31 -16.92
C CYS A 19 24.78 42.37 -16.87
N GLY A 20 24.12 42.00 -17.98
CA GLY A 20 22.68 41.77 -18.01
C GLY A 20 22.33 40.48 -17.26
N PHE A 21 21.56 40.59 -16.18
CA PHE A 21 20.99 39.44 -15.48
C PHE A 21 19.79 38.92 -16.30
N PHE A 22 19.94 37.74 -16.91
CA PHE A 22 18.81 36.96 -17.39
C PHE A 22 18.16 36.27 -16.20
N VAL A 23 16.98 36.75 -15.78
CA VAL A 23 16.11 36.04 -14.83
C VAL A 23 15.33 35.00 -15.63
N ALA A 24 15.65 33.71 -15.44
CA ALA A 24 14.83 32.63 -15.96
C ALA A 24 13.46 32.65 -15.25
N PRO A 25 12.34 32.44 -15.97
CA PRO A 25 11.04 32.36 -15.35
C PRO A 25 11.00 31.11 -14.45
N VAL A 26 10.82 31.34 -13.15
CA VAL A 26 10.50 30.29 -12.18
C VAL A 26 9.13 29.75 -12.58
N HIS A 27 9.09 28.54 -13.14
CA HIS A 27 7.83 27.79 -13.24
C HIS A 27 7.36 27.54 -11.81
N ALA A 28 6.25 28.17 -11.43
CA ALA A 28 5.54 27.78 -10.22
C ALA A 28 5.17 26.30 -10.37
N ALA A 29 5.60 25.48 -9.40
CA ALA A 29 5.15 24.10 -9.33
C ALA A 29 3.62 24.10 -9.24
N GLU A 30 2.95 23.30 -10.09
CA GLU A 30 1.52 23.08 -9.97
C GLU A 30 1.20 22.57 -8.55
N PRO A 31 0.12 23.05 -7.91
CA PRO A 31 -0.27 22.57 -6.59
C PRO A 31 -0.48 21.05 -6.64
N ALA A 32 0.09 20.34 -5.68
CA ALA A 32 -0.08 18.90 -5.55
C ALA A 32 -1.58 18.56 -5.48
N VAL A 33 -2.03 17.63 -6.32
CA VAL A 33 -3.42 17.16 -6.32
C VAL A 33 -3.62 16.24 -5.11
N VAL A 34 -4.28 16.74 -4.07
CA VAL A 34 -4.61 15.94 -2.89
C VAL A 34 -5.85 15.11 -3.18
N THR A 35 -5.80 13.81 -2.89
CA THR A 35 -6.99 12.96 -3.08
C THR A 35 -7.95 13.14 -1.91
N PRO A 36 -9.24 13.45 -2.15
CA PRO A 36 -10.19 13.65 -1.06
C PRO A 36 -10.45 12.35 -0.30
N THR A 37 -10.52 12.48 1.03
CA THR A 37 -10.93 11.41 1.94
C THR A 37 -12.40 11.01 1.67
N ILE A 38 -12.74 9.77 2.00
CA ILE A 38 -14.10 9.22 1.86
C ILE A 38 -14.72 9.13 3.26
N ALA A 39 -15.73 9.96 3.51
CA ALA A 39 -16.45 9.97 4.79
C ALA A 39 -17.65 9.02 4.82
N ALA A 40 -18.20 8.66 3.65
CA ALA A 40 -19.36 7.78 3.56
C ALA A 40 -18.99 6.32 3.83
N GLY A 41 -19.94 5.56 4.38
CA GLY A 41 -19.81 4.11 4.50
C GLY A 41 -19.56 3.43 3.16
N GLN A 42 -18.88 2.29 3.18
CA GLN A 42 -18.59 1.49 1.99
C GLN A 42 -19.13 0.07 2.21
N ARG A 43 -19.78 -0.51 1.20
CA ARG A 43 -20.10 -1.94 1.14
C ARG A 43 -18.89 -2.68 0.57
N VAL A 44 -18.15 -3.36 1.43
CA VAL A 44 -16.90 -4.03 1.08
C VAL A 44 -17.12 -5.53 0.93
N TYR A 45 -16.62 -6.09 -0.16
CA TYR A 45 -16.54 -7.54 -0.37
C TYR A 45 -15.08 -7.96 -0.50
N SER A 46 -14.67 -9.01 0.22
CA SER A 46 -13.28 -9.49 0.22
C SER A 46 -13.12 -10.86 -0.43
N ILE A 47 -12.12 -11.02 -1.29
CA ILE A 47 -11.74 -12.31 -1.89
C ILE A 47 -10.28 -12.60 -1.56
N GLY A 48 -9.99 -13.77 -1.00
CA GLY A 48 -8.60 -14.20 -0.86
C GLY A 48 -8.39 -15.36 0.12
N HIS A 49 -7.22 -15.34 0.73
CA HIS A 49 -6.69 -16.44 1.53
C HIS A 49 -6.27 -16.01 2.94
N SER A 50 -5.55 -16.88 3.65
CA SER A 50 -5.18 -16.72 5.07
C SER A 50 -4.37 -15.44 5.39
N PHE A 51 -3.78 -14.79 4.38
CA PHE A 51 -3.04 -13.52 4.54
C PHE A 51 -3.95 -12.29 4.39
N HIS A 52 -5.26 -12.49 4.22
CA HIS A 52 -6.24 -11.44 4.00
C HIS A 52 -7.53 -11.62 4.83
N MET A 53 -7.96 -12.85 5.15
CA MET A 53 -9.26 -13.10 5.78
C MET A 53 -9.47 -12.57 7.21
N PHE A 54 -8.45 -11.95 7.82
CA PHE A 54 -8.60 -11.19 9.07
C PHE A 54 -8.93 -9.70 8.83
N VAL A 55 -8.76 -9.19 7.61
CA VAL A 55 -9.01 -7.79 7.24
C VAL A 55 -10.47 -7.39 7.38
N PRO A 56 -11.49 -8.18 6.94
CA PRO A 56 -12.88 -7.72 6.98
C PRO A 56 -13.34 -7.27 8.37
N ALA A 57 -13.08 -8.08 9.40
CA ALA A 57 -13.47 -7.78 10.77
C ALA A 57 -12.70 -6.58 11.36
N LEU A 58 -11.39 -6.49 11.08
CA LEU A 58 -10.57 -5.38 11.56
C LEU A 58 -10.92 -4.07 10.85
N LEU A 59 -11.23 -4.11 9.56
CA LEU A 59 -11.67 -2.94 8.80
C LEU A 59 -13.03 -2.43 9.30
N ASP A 60 -13.93 -3.34 9.69
CA ASP A 60 -15.21 -2.98 10.32
C ASP A 60 -14.99 -2.25 11.65
N GLU A 61 -14.13 -2.80 12.52
CA GLU A 61 -13.75 -2.17 13.78
C GLU A 61 -13.10 -0.78 13.57
N MET A 62 -12.19 -0.66 12.60
CA MET A 62 -11.54 0.61 12.27
C MET A 62 -12.51 1.63 11.70
N ALA A 63 -13.47 1.22 10.87
CA ALA A 63 -14.50 2.10 10.34
C ALA A 63 -15.41 2.64 11.47
N GLN A 64 -15.79 1.79 12.43
CA GLN A 64 -16.54 2.22 13.61
C GLN A 64 -15.72 3.21 14.45
N ALA A 65 -14.44 2.90 14.70
CA ALA A 65 -13.53 3.78 15.44
C ALA A 65 -13.26 5.12 14.73
N ALA A 66 -13.41 5.15 13.40
CA ALA A 66 -13.31 6.32 12.56
C ALA A 66 -14.63 7.10 12.41
N GLU A 67 -15.69 6.68 13.12
CA GLU A 67 -17.05 7.24 13.09
C GLU A 67 -17.72 7.14 11.70
N ILE A 68 -17.56 5.99 11.04
CA ILE A 68 -18.17 5.67 9.73
C ILE A 68 -19.24 4.56 9.92
N PRO A 69 -20.41 4.89 10.51
CA PRO A 69 -21.39 3.89 10.95
C PRO A 69 -22.08 3.12 9.82
N GLU A 70 -22.00 3.61 8.58
CA GLU A 70 -22.61 2.98 7.41
C GLU A 70 -21.69 1.98 6.69
N HIS A 71 -20.45 1.79 7.17
CA HIS A 71 -19.58 0.74 6.65
C HIS A 71 -20.23 -0.64 6.80
N ARG A 72 -20.08 -1.49 5.79
CA ARG A 72 -20.58 -2.87 5.84
C ARG A 72 -19.63 -3.83 5.15
N GLN A 73 -19.28 -4.91 5.82
CA GLN A 73 -18.76 -6.11 5.16
C GLN A 73 -19.94 -6.89 4.57
N VAL A 74 -20.13 -6.80 3.25
CA VAL A 74 -21.27 -7.45 2.57
C VAL A 74 -21.00 -8.92 2.23
N GLY A 75 -19.74 -9.35 2.31
CA GLY A 75 -19.39 -10.76 2.23
C GLY A 75 -17.88 -10.99 2.11
N ALA A 76 -17.49 -12.26 2.22
CA ALA A 76 -16.11 -12.68 2.01
C ALA A 76 -16.07 -14.05 1.33
N SER A 77 -15.11 -14.22 0.43
CA SER A 77 -14.76 -15.49 -0.20
C SER A 77 -13.38 -15.92 0.31
N ALA A 78 -13.36 -16.97 1.15
CA ALA A 78 -12.18 -17.40 1.90
C ALA A 78 -11.75 -18.81 1.50
N ILE A 79 -10.56 -18.96 0.91
CA ILE A 79 -9.97 -20.27 0.58
C ILE A 79 -8.49 -20.24 0.97
N GLY A 80 -8.01 -21.24 1.72
CA GLY A 80 -6.60 -21.29 2.14
C GLY A 80 -5.65 -21.43 0.95
N GLY A 81 -4.60 -20.60 0.89
CA GLY A 81 -3.56 -20.65 -0.14
C GLY A 81 -4.05 -20.47 -1.58
N SER A 82 -5.21 -19.84 -1.78
CA SER A 82 -5.86 -19.78 -3.08
C SER A 82 -5.34 -18.66 -3.99
N ARG A 83 -5.43 -18.94 -5.29
CA ARG A 83 -5.56 -17.92 -6.33
C ARG A 83 -7.02 -17.45 -6.42
N VAL A 84 -7.23 -16.22 -6.87
CA VAL A 84 -8.54 -15.61 -7.12
C VAL A 84 -9.36 -16.44 -8.11
N ILE A 85 -8.74 -17.05 -9.13
CA ILE A 85 -9.44 -17.90 -10.12
C ILE A 85 -10.18 -19.06 -9.45
N GLN A 86 -9.66 -19.62 -8.35
CA GLN A 86 -10.33 -20.69 -7.62
C GLN A 86 -11.60 -20.22 -6.91
N HIS A 87 -11.69 -18.93 -6.57
CA HIS A 87 -12.95 -18.33 -6.09
C HIS A 87 -13.93 -18.10 -7.23
N TRP A 88 -13.43 -17.74 -8.41
CA TRP A 88 -14.25 -17.56 -9.61
C TRP A 88 -14.85 -18.86 -10.12
N GLU A 89 -14.13 -19.98 -10.07
CA GLU A 89 -14.61 -21.27 -10.58
C GLU A 89 -15.70 -21.92 -9.71
N LEU A 90 -15.84 -21.47 -8.47
CA LEU A 90 -16.88 -21.99 -7.58
C LEU A 90 -18.27 -21.55 -8.04
N ALA A 91 -19.23 -22.42 -7.75
CA ALA A 91 -20.65 -22.10 -7.84
C ALA A 91 -20.95 -20.88 -6.94
N ASP A 92 -21.80 -19.99 -7.45
CA ASP A 92 -22.00 -18.70 -6.82
C ASP A 92 -22.78 -18.80 -5.50
N ASP A 93 -23.55 -19.86 -5.27
CA ASP A 93 -24.24 -20.12 -4.01
C ASP A 93 -23.30 -20.27 -2.80
N LYS A 94 -22.03 -20.66 -3.03
CA LYS A 94 -21.06 -20.87 -1.94
C LYS A 94 -20.61 -19.59 -1.24
N PHE A 95 -20.36 -18.53 -2.01
CA PHE A 95 -19.86 -17.25 -1.46
C PHE A 95 -20.68 -16.03 -1.89
N ARG A 96 -21.55 -16.19 -2.90
CA ARG A 96 -22.44 -15.15 -3.45
C ARG A 96 -21.71 -13.93 -4.01
N SER A 97 -20.42 -14.05 -4.30
CA SER A 97 -19.60 -12.94 -4.79
C SER A 97 -20.10 -12.44 -6.15
N LYS A 98 -20.43 -13.33 -7.08
CA LYS A 98 -20.89 -12.92 -8.42
C LYS A 98 -22.29 -12.32 -8.33
N ALA A 99 -23.21 -12.90 -7.56
CA ALA A 99 -24.55 -12.35 -7.34
C ALA A 99 -24.50 -10.93 -6.76
N LEU A 100 -23.70 -10.69 -5.71
CA LEU A 100 -23.57 -9.36 -5.10
C LEU A 100 -22.94 -8.33 -6.05
N LEU A 101 -21.92 -8.74 -6.82
CA LEU A 101 -21.31 -7.87 -7.84
C LEU A 101 -22.30 -7.54 -8.97
N THR A 102 -23.03 -8.55 -9.47
CA THR A 102 -24.05 -8.37 -10.51
C THR A 102 -25.20 -7.47 -10.06
N ALA A 103 -25.57 -7.53 -8.77
CA ALA A 103 -26.59 -6.68 -8.19
C ALA A 103 -26.13 -5.22 -7.93
N GLY A 104 -24.83 -4.91 -8.13
CA GLY A 104 -24.27 -3.60 -7.80
C GLY A 104 -24.22 -3.34 -6.29
N GLU A 105 -24.19 -4.40 -5.48
CA GLU A 105 -24.26 -4.32 -4.01
C GLU A 105 -22.92 -4.09 -3.32
N VAL A 106 -21.85 -3.95 -4.10
CA VAL A 106 -20.47 -3.78 -3.62
C VAL A 106 -19.94 -2.43 -4.09
N ASP A 107 -19.40 -1.63 -3.18
CA ASP A 107 -18.75 -0.35 -3.47
C ASP A 107 -17.22 -0.51 -3.58
N VAL A 108 -16.65 -1.41 -2.76
CA VAL A 108 -15.24 -1.77 -2.81
C VAL A 108 -15.07 -3.28 -2.86
N LEU A 109 -14.46 -3.78 -3.93
CA LEU A 109 -14.02 -5.17 -4.04
C LEU A 109 -12.54 -5.24 -3.70
N THR A 110 -12.17 -5.94 -2.63
CA THR A 110 -10.76 -6.18 -2.30
C THR A 110 -10.38 -7.62 -2.60
N MET A 111 -9.27 -7.81 -3.31
CA MET A 111 -8.77 -9.12 -3.72
C MET A 111 -7.32 -9.31 -3.30
N ALA A 112 -7.01 -10.45 -2.71
CA ALA A 112 -5.64 -10.86 -2.37
C ALA A 112 -5.26 -12.13 -3.16
N PRO A 113 -4.60 -12.00 -4.32
CA PRO A 113 -4.10 -13.15 -5.07
C PRO A 113 -2.83 -13.70 -4.42
N ILE A 114 -2.66 -15.02 -4.32
CA ILE A 114 -1.42 -15.60 -3.77
C ILE A 114 -0.21 -15.36 -4.68
N PHE A 115 -0.32 -15.50 -6.02
CA PHE A 115 0.73 -15.18 -6.99
C PHE A 115 0.11 -15.04 -8.39
N LEU A 116 0.77 -14.28 -9.27
CA LEU A 116 0.41 -14.15 -10.69
C LEU A 116 1.06 -15.28 -11.54
N PRO A 117 0.49 -15.65 -12.70
CA PRO A 117 -0.78 -15.17 -13.26
C PRO A 117 -2.02 -15.72 -12.54
N ASP A 118 -3.09 -14.93 -12.56
CA ASP A 118 -4.35 -15.23 -11.90
C ASP A 118 -5.52 -14.57 -12.67
N GLU A 119 -6.16 -15.33 -13.54
CA GLU A 119 -7.25 -14.88 -14.41
C GLU A 119 -8.51 -14.47 -13.63
N GLY A 120 -8.64 -14.96 -12.38
CA GLY A 120 -9.77 -14.61 -11.52
C GLY A 120 -9.83 -13.12 -11.21
N ILE A 121 -8.68 -12.44 -11.15
CA ILE A 121 -8.59 -11.00 -10.92
C ILE A 121 -9.36 -10.26 -12.01
N GLU A 122 -9.08 -10.56 -13.28
CA GLU A 122 -9.71 -9.91 -14.42
C GLU A 122 -11.20 -10.27 -14.53
N ASN A 123 -11.55 -11.54 -14.26
CA ASN A 123 -12.93 -12.01 -14.31
C ASN A 123 -13.82 -11.25 -13.31
N PHE A 124 -13.40 -11.17 -12.04
CA PHE A 124 -14.16 -10.42 -11.03
C PHE A 124 -14.14 -8.92 -11.29
N ALA A 125 -13.00 -8.35 -11.71
CA ALA A 125 -12.91 -6.93 -12.02
C ALA A 125 -13.86 -6.54 -13.17
N SER A 126 -13.91 -7.33 -14.24
CA SER A 126 -14.79 -7.09 -15.38
C SER A 126 -16.27 -7.19 -14.99
N LEU A 127 -16.62 -8.18 -14.15
CA LEU A 127 -17.98 -8.31 -13.62
C LEU A 127 -18.37 -7.10 -12.75
N ALA A 128 -17.48 -6.70 -11.84
CA ALA A 128 -17.65 -5.56 -10.95
C ALA A 128 -17.89 -4.26 -11.72
N VAL A 129 -17.01 -3.93 -12.68
CA VAL A 129 -17.07 -2.70 -13.49
C VAL A 129 -18.33 -2.66 -14.34
N LYS A 130 -18.76 -3.80 -14.90
CA LYS A 130 -19.97 -3.90 -15.72
C LYS A 130 -21.24 -3.52 -14.95
N HIS A 131 -21.31 -3.83 -13.66
CA HIS A 131 -22.54 -3.73 -12.86
C HIS A 131 -22.53 -2.56 -11.86
N ASN A 132 -21.37 -1.99 -11.53
CA ASN A 132 -21.27 -0.78 -10.74
C ASN A 132 -20.24 0.19 -11.36
N PRO A 133 -20.67 1.29 -12.02
CA PRO A 133 -19.74 2.26 -12.60
C PRO A 133 -18.93 3.04 -11.55
N HIS A 134 -19.28 2.98 -10.26
CA HIS A 134 -18.56 3.67 -9.18
C HIS A 134 -17.72 2.74 -8.30
N ILE A 135 -17.67 1.44 -8.61
CA ILE A 135 -16.90 0.48 -7.83
C ILE A 135 -15.42 0.87 -7.78
N ARG A 136 -14.76 0.59 -6.66
CA ARG A 136 -13.31 0.58 -6.57
C ARG A 136 -12.82 -0.83 -6.29
N ILE A 137 -11.73 -1.22 -6.94
CA ILE A 137 -11.14 -2.54 -6.79
C ILE A 137 -9.75 -2.36 -6.18
N THR A 138 -9.43 -3.06 -5.10
CA THR A 138 -8.09 -3.06 -4.51
C THR A 138 -7.44 -4.43 -4.65
N LEU A 139 -6.19 -4.46 -5.12
CA LEU A 139 -5.38 -5.67 -5.16
C LEU A 139 -4.34 -5.61 -4.04
N GLN A 140 -4.41 -6.54 -3.09
CA GLN A 140 -3.41 -6.67 -2.05
C GLN A 140 -2.11 -7.23 -2.64
N GLU A 141 -1.09 -6.38 -2.68
CA GLU A 141 0.30 -6.81 -2.77
C GLU A 141 0.73 -7.21 -1.35
N PHE A 142 1.00 -8.48 -1.08
CA PHE A 142 1.26 -8.99 0.28
C PHE A 142 2.76 -9.33 0.50
N TRP A 143 3.14 -9.73 1.71
CA TRP A 143 4.52 -10.15 2.03
C TRP A 143 4.77 -11.61 1.63
N LEU A 144 5.93 -11.91 1.03
CA LEU A 144 6.17 -13.23 0.45
C LEU A 144 6.10 -14.39 1.47
N PRO A 145 5.29 -15.45 1.22
CA PRO A 145 5.34 -16.69 1.98
C PRO A 145 6.74 -17.26 2.04
N PHE A 146 7.14 -17.75 3.21
CA PHE A 146 8.49 -18.31 3.42
C PHE A 146 9.63 -17.31 3.10
N ASP A 147 9.34 -16.00 3.07
CA ASP A 147 10.25 -14.95 2.57
C ASP A 147 10.76 -15.20 1.13
N ALA A 148 9.94 -15.82 0.28
CA ALA A 148 10.30 -16.16 -1.08
C ALA A 148 9.13 -16.14 -2.07
N ALA A 149 9.42 -15.86 -3.34
CA ALA A 149 8.48 -16.04 -4.43
C ALA A 149 8.61 -17.44 -5.06
N PRO A 150 7.62 -17.95 -5.80
CA PRO A 150 7.77 -19.17 -6.59
C PRO A 150 8.90 -19.01 -7.63
N PRO A 151 9.65 -20.07 -7.93
CA PRO A 151 9.48 -21.44 -7.43
C PRO A 151 10.13 -21.70 -6.05
N GLU A 152 10.88 -20.76 -5.48
CA GLU A 152 11.62 -20.96 -4.22
C GLU A 152 10.68 -21.23 -3.03
N SER A 153 9.57 -20.49 -2.90
CA SER A 153 8.58 -20.74 -1.84
C SER A 153 8.04 -22.18 -1.83
N ARG A 154 7.88 -22.81 -3.00
CA ARG A 154 7.45 -24.22 -3.12
C ARG A 154 8.51 -25.19 -2.60
N ARG A 155 9.80 -24.83 -2.71
CA ARG A 155 10.92 -25.63 -2.16
C ARG A 155 11.03 -25.46 -0.65
N LEU A 156 10.71 -24.27 -0.14
CA LEU A 156 10.73 -23.94 1.29
C LEU A 156 9.55 -24.51 2.06
N ALA A 157 8.41 -24.79 1.41
CA ALA A 157 7.22 -25.37 2.05
C ALA A 157 7.42 -26.72 2.78
N ARG A 158 8.59 -27.36 2.64
CA ARG A 158 8.97 -28.60 3.32
C ARG A 158 10.20 -28.44 4.22
N LYS A 159 10.62 -27.21 4.49
CA LYS A 159 11.83 -26.87 5.24
C LYS A 159 11.48 -25.92 6.36
N LYS A 160 12.34 -25.89 7.38
CA LYS A 160 12.29 -24.84 8.38
C LYS A 160 12.71 -23.51 7.74
N VAL A 161 11.93 -22.46 7.96
CA VAL A 161 12.29 -21.08 7.58
C VAL A 161 12.65 -20.32 8.85
N ASP A 162 13.73 -19.55 8.78
CA ASP A 162 14.13 -18.62 9.82
C ASP A 162 13.95 -17.20 9.29
N HIS A 163 12.89 -16.54 9.73
CA HIS A 163 12.56 -15.18 9.29
C HIS A 163 13.54 -14.12 9.83
N ASN A 164 14.36 -14.46 10.83
CA ASN A 164 15.40 -13.59 11.36
C ASN A 164 16.69 -13.64 10.52
N ALA A 165 16.94 -14.74 9.82
CA ALA A 165 18.19 -14.95 9.07
C ALA A 165 18.29 -14.11 7.79
N ILE A 166 17.16 -13.70 7.20
CA ILE A 166 17.15 -12.94 5.95
C ILE A 166 17.38 -11.44 6.20
N THR A 167 18.21 -10.82 5.35
CA THR A 167 18.48 -9.38 5.42
C THR A 167 17.39 -8.58 4.71
N LEU A 168 17.23 -7.31 5.10
CA LEU A 168 16.30 -6.40 4.43
C LEU A 168 16.62 -6.20 2.94
N GLU A 169 17.90 -6.15 2.58
CA GLU A 169 18.34 -6.04 1.18
C GLU A 169 17.86 -7.24 0.35
N GLU A 170 18.06 -8.45 0.85
CA GLU A 170 17.63 -9.67 0.16
C GLU A 170 16.09 -9.77 0.11
N LEU A 171 15.38 -9.38 1.17
CA LEU A 171 13.92 -9.29 1.15
C LEU A 171 13.42 -8.33 0.07
N ARG A 172 13.97 -7.11 0.00
CA ARG A 172 13.60 -6.11 -1.02
C ARG A 172 13.85 -6.66 -2.43
N LYS A 173 15.00 -7.30 -2.64
CA LYS A 173 15.35 -7.94 -3.92
C LYS A 173 14.37 -9.04 -4.30
N ARG A 174 13.94 -9.88 -3.36
CA ARG A 174 12.97 -10.97 -3.59
C ARG A 174 11.56 -10.45 -3.88
N HIS A 175 11.15 -9.35 -3.24
CA HIS A 175 9.83 -8.75 -3.44
C HIS A 175 9.74 -7.96 -4.75
N ALA A 176 10.83 -7.33 -5.21
CA ALA A 176 10.80 -6.41 -6.34
C ALA A 176 10.13 -6.98 -7.62
N PRO A 177 10.42 -8.22 -8.07
CA PRO A 177 9.73 -8.79 -9.24
C PRO A 177 8.24 -9.01 -9.02
N TYR A 178 7.84 -9.37 -7.79
CA TYR A 178 6.43 -9.57 -7.45
C TYR A 178 5.68 -8.24 -7.39
N PHE A 179 6.27 -7.21 -6.79
CA PHE A 179 5.71 -5.85 -6.74
C PHE A 179 5.52 -5.27 -8.15
N GLU A 180 6.55 -5.37 -8.99
CA GLU A 180 6.45 -4.95 -10.39
C GLU A 180 5.33 -5.68 -11.14
N ALA A 181 5.17 -7.00 -10.94
CA ALA A 181 4.10 -7.76 -11.58
C ALA A 181 2.70 -7.36 -11.10
N MET A 182 2.54 -7.03 -9.82
CA MET A 182 1.27 -6.51 -9.28
C MET A 182 0.94 -5.13 -9.87
N ASP A 183 1.93 -4.24 -9.94
CA ASP A 183 1.81 -2.92 -10.56
C ASP A 183 1.40 -3.00 -12.03
N GLN A 184 2.07 -3.88 -12.78
CA GLN A 184 1.74 -4.13 -14.18
C GLN A 184 0.31 -4.65 -14.33
N LYS A 185 -0.14 -5.55 -13.44
CA LYS A 185 -1.53 -6.05 -13.46
C LYS A 185 -2.53 -4.92 -13.19
N VAL A 186 -2.28 -4.04 -12.23
CA VAL A 186 -3.14 -2.89 -11.94
C VAL A 186 -3.21 -1.94 -13.14
N LYS A 187 -2.06 -1.59 -13.72
CA LYS A 187 -1.97 -0.72 -14.91
C LYS A 187 -2.70 -1.32 -16.12
N GLN A 188 -2.46 -2.61 -16.40
CA GLN A 188 -3.10 -3.33 -17.49
C GLN A 188 -4.63 -3.29 -17.38
N LEU A 189 -5.19 -3.58 -16.20
CA LEU A 189 -6.63 -3.58 -16.01
C LEU A 189 -7.23 -2.18 -16.16
N ASN A 190 -6.57 -1.15 -15.63
CA ASN A 190 -7.04 0.23 -15.80
C ASN A 190 -6.99 0.70 -17.25
N GLU A 191 -5.96 0.32 -18.01
CA GLU A 191 -5.88 0.56 -19.46
C GLU A 191 -7.03 -0.13 -20.19
N GLN A 192 -7.27 -1.41 -19.89
CA GLN A 192 -8.38 -2.19 -20.45
C GLN A 192 -9.75 -1.58 -20.16
N PHE A 193 -9.96 -1.03 -18.96
CA PHE A 193 -11.22 -0.39 -18.58
C PHE A 193 -11.32 1.08 -19.04
N GLY A 194 -10.25 1.65 -19.60
CA GLY A 194 -10.19 3.04 -20.04
C GLY A 194 -10.33 4.07 -18.92
N ARG A 195 -10.16 3.66 -17.65
CA ARG A 195 -10.27 4.51 -16.46
C ARG A 195 -9.60 3.89 -15.24
N THR A 196 -9.19 4.72 -14.28
CA THR A 196 -8.65 4.26 -13.00
C THR A 196 -9.77 3.72 -12.11
N VAL A 197 -9.80 2.40 -11.93
CA VAL A 197 -10.79 1.69 -11.10
C VAL A 197 -10.15 0.62 -10.21
N VAL A 198 -8.99 0.11 -10.61
CA VAL A 198 -8.17 -0.83 -9.87
C VAL A 198 -7.01 -0.08 -9.20
N TYR A 199 -6.77 -0.37 -7.93
CA TYR A 199 -5.76 0.25 -7.09
C TYR A 199 -4.92 -0.82 -6.38
N ALA A 200 -3.68 -0.50 -6.03
CA ALA A 200 -2.83 -1.35 -5.22
C ALA A 200 -3.10 -1.11 -3.72
N ALA A 201 -3.17 -2.18 -2.92
CA ALA A 201 -3.06 -2.10 -1.47
C ALA A 201 -1.63 -2.55 -1.09
N PRO A 202 -0.71 -1.61 -0.76
CA PRO A 202 0.73 -1.85 -0.65
C PRO A 202 1.13 -2.49 0.69
N VAL A 203 0.55 -3.65 0.98
CA VAL A 203 0.75 -4.36 2.24
C VAL A 203 2.18 -4.88 2.33
N GLY A 204 2.74 -5.48 1.28
CA GLY A 204 4.11 -5.98 1.24
C GLY A 204 5.12 -4.87 1.57
N GLN A 205 4.99 -3.72 0.93
CA GLN A 205 5.80 -2.52 1.21
C GLN A 205 5.74 -2.08 2.68
N ALA A 206 4.53 -2.02 3.27
CA ALA A 206 4.35 -1.66 4.68
C ALA A 206 5.05 -2.67 5.62
N VAL A 207 4.98 -3.97 5.30
CA VAL A 207 5.65 -5.03 6.07
C VAL A 207 7.16 -4.92 5.98
N LEU A 208 7.72 -4.60 4.81
CA LEU A 208 9.16 -4.37 4.66
C LEU A 208 9.62 -3.17 5.52
N LYS A 209 8.86 -2.07 5.56
CA LYS A 209 9.13 -0.94 6.46
C LYS A 209 9.06 -1.34 7.94
N LEU A 210 8.10 -2.17 8.34
CA LEU A 210 8.04 -2.67 9.72
C LEU A 210 9.25 -3.55 10.06
N ARG A 211 9.66 -4.45 9.15
CA ARG A 211 10.85 -5.31 9.36
C ARG A 211 12.14 -4.48 9.44
N GLU A 212 12.24 -3.41 8.66
CA GLU A 212 13.32 -2.43 8.79
C GLU A 212 13.37 -1.79 10.18
N LYS A 213 12.22 -1.36 10.72
CA LYS A 213 12.12 -0.82 12.09
C LYS A 213 12.50 -1.85 13.16
N ILE A 214 12.10 -3.11 12.98
CA ILE A 214 12.50 -4.20 13.90
C ILE A 214 14.01 -4.39 13.89
N LEU A 215 14.63 -4.49 12.70
CA LEU A 215 16.08 -4.66 12.57
C LEU A 215 16.88 -3.49 13.16
N ALA A 216 16.31 -2.28 13.15
CA ALA A 216 16.89 -1.10 13.76
C ALA A 216 16.66 -1.01 15.29
N GLY A 217 15.86 -1.91 15.88
CA GLY A 217 15.45 -1.81 17.30
C GLY A 217 14.45 -0.67 17.57
N GLU A 218 13.77 -0.19 16.52
CA GLU A 218 12.86 0.95 16.53
C GLU A 218 11.37 0.52 16.51
N ALA A 219 11.07 -0.77 16.71
CA ALA A 219 9.72 -1.30 16.73
C ALA A 219 9.27 -1.68 18.16
N PRO A 220 8.55 -0.81 18.89
CA PRO A 220 8.13 -1.11 20.25
C PRO A 220 7.31 -2.41 20.32
N GLY A 221 7.66 -3.29 21.25
CA GLY A 221 6.98 -4.57 21.43
C GLY A 221 7.29 -5.65 20.37
N LEU A 222 8.26 -5.43 19.48
CA LEU A 222 8.77 -6.40 18.50
C LEU A 222 10.31 -6.36 18.54
N ALA A 223 10.93 -7.43 19.01
CA ALA A 223 12.38 -7.53 19.11
C ALA A 223 13.01 -8.14 17.86
N GLU A 224 12.33 -9.11 17.24
CA GLU A 224 12.85 -9.89 16.14
C GLU A 224 11.83 -9.98 14.99
N GLN A 225 12.30 -10.26 13.77
CA GLN A 225 11.42 -10.33 12.59
C GLN A 225 10.38 -11.46 12.74
N ASP A 226 10.76 -12.54 13.41
CA ASP A 226 9.91 -13.70 13.69
C ASP A 226 8.72 -13.37 14.61
N ASP A 227 8.78 -12.29 15.40
CA ASP A 227 7.65 -11.83 16.24
C ASP A 227 6.40 -11.49 15.41
N LEU A 228 6.57 -11.26 14.10
CA LEU A 228 5.47 -11.01 13.16
C LEU A 228 4.72 -12.27 12.74
N PHE A 229 5.32 -13.46 12.87
CA PHE A 229 4.87 -14.67 12.20
C PHE A 229 4.60 -15.83 13.16
N LYS A 230 3.54 -16.58 12.89
CA LYS A 230 3.10 -17.74 13.70
C LYS A 230 3.80 -19.03 13.31
N ASP A 231 4.31 -19.06 12.09
CA ASP A 231 4.84 -20.23 11.42
C ASP A 231 5.73 -19.81 10.25
N ASP A 232 6.49 -20.78 9.74
CA ASP A 232 7.50 -20.64 8.69
C ASP A 232 6.95 -20.14 7.35
N ILE A 233 5.65 -20.27 7.10
CA ILE A 233 5.01 -19.72 5.91
C ILE A 233 4.82 -18.21 6.03
N GLY A 234 4.76 -17.67 7.25
CA GLY A 234 4.57 -16.24 7.50
C GLY A 234 3.11 -15.88 7.82
N HIS A 235 2.30 -16.77 8.41
CA HIS A 235 0.98 -16.38 8.88
C HIS A 235 1.10 -15.36 10.01
N PRO A 236 0.27 -14.29 10.01
CA PRO A 236 0.58 -13.12 10.82
C PRO A 236 0.12 -13.25 12.28
N HIS A 237 0.94 -12.73 13.20
CA HIS A 237 0.56 -12.36 14.57
C HIS A 237 -0.25 -11.04 14.60
N ALA A 238 -0.65 -10.62 15.80
CA ALA A 238 -1.55 -9.48 16.02
C ALA A 238 -1.05 -8.17 15.40
N ALA A 239 0.21 -7.81 15.63
CA ALA A 239 0.81 -6.58 15.10
C ALA A 239 0.76 -6.53 13.56
N LEU A 240 1.17 -7.62 12.90
CA LEU A 240 1.14 -7.71 11.45
C LEU A 240 -0.30 -7.68 10.90
N LYS A 241 -1.25 -8.37 11.52
CA LYS A 241 -2.67 -8.30 11.12
C LYS A 241 -3.23 -6.88 11.19
N ALA A 242 -2.89 -6.13 12.23
CA ALA A 242 -3.34 -4.75 12.40
C ALA A 242 -2.70 -3.82 11.36
N LEU A 243 -1.39 -3.94 11.10
CA LEU A 243 -0.72 -3.18 10.03
C LEU A 243 -1.41 -3.37 8.68
N VAL A 244 -1.67 -4.62 8.30
CA VAL A 244 -2.36 -4.97 7.05
C VAL A 244 -3.75 -4.33 7.00
N ALA A 245 -4.51 -4.41 8.09
CA ALA A 245 -5.83 -3.80 8.17
C ALA A 245 -5.79 -2.25 8.10
N TYR A 246 -4.79 -1.61 8.68
CA TYR A 246 -4.57 -0.16 8.55
C TYR A 246 -4.25 0.26 7.12
N VAL A 247 -3.48 -0.53 6.37
CA VAL A 247 -3.28 -0.29 4.92
C VAL A 247 -4.61 -0.36 4.18
N HIS A 248 -5.43 -1.38 4.47
CA HIS A 248 -6.76 -1.51 3.87
C HIS A 248 -7.71 -0.38 4.25
N PHE A 249 -7.67 0.11 5.49
CA PHE A 249 -8.40 1.31 5.90
C PHE A 249 -7.94 2.53 5.08
N GLY A 250 -6.62 2.73 4.98
CA GLY A 250 -6.00 3.81 4.23
C GLY A 250 -6.44 3.86 2.76
N VAL A 251 -6.42 2.73 2.05
CA VAL A 251 -6.87 2.69 0.64
C VAL A 251 -8.39 2.72 0.49
N THR A 252 -9.13 2.11 1.41
CA THR A 252 -10.60 2.07 1.35
C THR A 252 -11.17 3.46 1.59
N TYR A 253 -10.67 4.20 2.58
CA TYR A 253 -11.22 5.50 2.94
C TYR A 253 -10.38 6.69 2.48
N ARG A 254 -9.21 6.44 1.89
CA ARG A 254 -8.24 7.49 1.54
C ARG A 254 -7.96 8.40 2.73
N ARG A 255 -7.91 7.81 3.92
CA ARG A 255 -7.86 8.50 5.21
C ARG A 255 -6.76 7.88 6.04
N SER A 256 -6.00 8.73 6.72
CA SER A 256 -4.95 8.26 7.62
C SER A 256 -5.53 7.44 8.76
N PRO A 257 -4.99 6.24 9.03
CA PRO A 257 -5.30 5.49 10.25
C PRO A 257 -4.62 6.06 11.50
N VAL A 258 -3.72 7.05 11.35
CA VAL A 258 -2.99 7.65 12.48
C VAL A 258 -3.96 8.34 13.43
N GLY A 259 -3.89 7.97 14.70
CA GLY A 259 -4.76 8.52 15.75
C GLY A 259 -6.08 7.77 15.92
N LEU A 260 -6.37 6.75 15.11
CA LEU A 260 -7.50 5.86 15.40
C LEU A 260 -7.30 5.15 16.76
N PRO A 261 -8.37 4.89 17.51
CA PRO A 261 -8.34 3.99 18.64
C PRO A 261 -7.65 2.65 18.32
N SER A 262 -6.97 2.09 19.31
CA SER A 262 -6.32 0.79 19.16
C SER A 262 -7.37 -0.31 18.98
N PRO A 263 -7.29 -1.16 17.94
CA PRO A 263 -8.20 -2.27 17.75
C PRO A 263 -8.00 -3.33 18.82
N ALA A 264 -9.02 -4.11 19.13
CA ALA A 264 -9.05 -5.11 20.19
C ALA A 264 -7.93 -6.14 20.05
N ILE A 265 -7.51 -6.46 18.82
CA ILE A 265 -6.39 -7.38 18.56
C ILE A 265 -5.06 -6.86 19.13
N LEU A 266 -4.93 -5.55 19.32
CA LEU A 266 -3.78 -4.85 19.89
C LEU A 266 -4.02 -4.39 21.34
N ALA A 267 -5.04 -4.89 22.04
CA ALA A 267 -5.36 -4.46 23.41
C ALA A 267 -4.20 -4.61 24.42
N LYS A 268 -3.22 -5.49 24.13
CA LYS A 268 -2.01 -5.71 24.95
C LYS A 268 -0.74 -5.04 24.38
N ALA A 269 -0.84 -4.42 23.20
CA ALA A 269 0.27 -3.71 22.58
C ALA A 269 0.54 -2.39 23.30
N PRO A 270 1.80 -1.94 23.40
CA PRO A 270 2.08 -0.59 23.85
C PRO A 270 1.55 0.42 22.84
N ALA A 271 1.05 1.57 23.31
CA ALA A 271 0.49 2.61 22.44
C ALA A 271 1.47 3.09 21.35
N SER A 272 2.76 3.09 21.64
CA SER A 272 3.81 3.41 20.66
C SER A 272 3.92 2.39 19.52
N GLN A 273 3.64 1.10 19.77
CA GLN A 273 3.55 0.09 18.71
C GLN A 273 2.34 0.38 17.82
N VAL A 274 1.18 0.64 18.42
CA VAL A 274 -0.06 0.96 17.67
C VAL A 274 0.17 2.16 16.75
N LYS A 275 0.75 3.24 17.29
CA LYS A 275 1.09 4.44 16.53
C LYS A 275 2.05 4.13 15.37
N LEU A 276 3.13 3.39 15.62
CA LEU A 276 4.08 3.01 14.57
C LEU A 276 3.38 2.23 13.43
N LEU A 277 2.52 1.26 13.76
CA LEU A 277 1.81 0.48 12.73
C LEU A 277 0.86 1.34 11.90
N GLN A 278 0.20 2.33 12.50
CA GLN A 278 -0.64 3.30 11.79
C GLN A 278 0.19 4.19 10.86
N GLU A 279 1.33 4.70 11.34
CA GLU A 279 2.24 5.56 10.58
C GLU A 279 2.81 4.81 9.37
N LEU A 280 3.33 3.59 9.57
CA LEU A 280 3.88 2.78 8.47
C LEU A 280 2.83 2.40 7.43
N ALA A 281 1.59 2.12 7.86
CA ALA A 281 0.49 1.88 6.94
C ALA A 281 0.19 3.12 6.09
N TRP A 282 0.11 4.30 6.72
CA TRP A 282 -0.17 5.56 6.03
C TRP A 282 0.95 5.93 5.06
N GLU A 283 2.20 5.82 5.50
CA GLU A 283 3.39 6.06 4.68
C GLU A 283 3.38 5.18 3.42
N ALA A 284 3.17 3.86 3.56
CA ALA A 284 3.11 2.96 2.43
C ALA A 284 1.96 3.30 1.45
N VAL A 285 0.79 3.69 1.97
CA VAL A 285 -0.36 4.09 1.16
C VAL A 285 -0.07 5.38 0.37
N CYS A 286 0.54 6.38 0.99
CA CYS A 286 0.84 7.66 0.34
C CYS A 286 2.00 7.57 -0.67
N GLU A 287 3.00 6.74 -0.40
CA GLU A 287 4.15 6.57 -1.29
C GLU A 287 3.84 5.73 -2.53
N HIS A 288 2.87 4.81 -2.44
CA HIS A 288 2.59 3.90 -3.54
C HIS A 288 1.76 4.59 -4.65
N PRO A 289 2.30 4.79 -5.87
CA PRO A 289 1.66 5.64 -6.89
C PRO A 289 0.32 5.08 -7.40
N LEU A 290 0.08 3.78 -7.25
CA LEU A 290 -1.17 3.11 -7.65
C LEU A 290 -2.16 2.90 -6.50
N SER A 291 -1.91 3.41 -5.28
CA SER A 291 -2.83 3.26 -4.16
C SER A 291 -4.13 4.06 -4.33
N GLY A 292 -4.09 5.08 -5.18
CA GLY A 292 -5.18 6.05 -5.31
C GLY A 292 -5.28 7.02 -4.14
N VAL A 293 -4.18 7.25 -3.42
CA VAL A 293 -4.06 8.22 -2.33
C VAL A 293 -2.85 9.11 -2.57
N GLN A 294 -3.09 10.42 -2.71
CA GLN A 294 -2.06 11.46 -2.68
C GLN A 294 -2.36 12.34 -1.46
N ALA A 295 -1.45 12.35 -0.49
CA ALA A 295 -1.55 13.20 0.70
C ALA A 295 -0.87 14.56 0.44
N GLU A 296 -1.24 15.55 1.28
CA GLU A 296 -0.61 16.88 1.34
C GLU A 296 0.88 16.83 1.72
#